data_AF-A0A800EQM3-F1
#
_entry.id   AF-A0A800EQM3-F1
#
_cell.length_a   1.000
_cell.length_b   1.000
_cell.length_c   1.000
_cell.angle_alpha   90.00
_cell.angle_beta   90.00
_cell.angle_gamma   90.00
#
_symmetry.space_group_name_H-M   'P 1'
#
loop_
_entity.id
_entity.type
_entity.pdbx_description
1 polymer ?
#
loop_
_entity_poly.entity_id
_entity_poly.type
_entity_poly.pdbx_seq_one_letter_code
_entity_poly.pdbx_strand_id
1 'polypeptide(L)'
;LQLGALIAAGLPLAWVVLMGAEYRRARITAFIDPWEHSATSGYQLIQSWVAFRSGGFFGTGLGESSQKLFFLPAAHTDFILSVLAEEFGLLGVIFVVLLFAVIVYRGVMVCLAAPDLFGRLLGMGLAILVGMQAGINM
;
A
#
# COMPACT_ATOMS: atom_id res chain seq x y z
N LEU A 1 -25.76 5.62 12.08
CA LEU A 1 -25.77 6.89 12.85
C LEU A 1 -24.60 6.98 13.84
N GLN A 2 -24.40 6.02 14.76
CA GLN A 2 -23.31 6.07 15.75
C GLN A 2 -21.89 6.04 15.14
N LEU A 3 -21.64 5.22 14.11
CA LEU A 3 -20.34 5.19 13.41
C LEU A 3 -20.04 6.49 12.64
N GLY A 4 -21.06 7.10 12.03
CA GLY A 4 -20.90 8.37 11.31
C GLY A 4 -20.57 9.54 12.24
N ALA A 5 -21.15 9.55 13.44
CA ALA A 5 -20.82 10.53 14.47
C ALA A 5 -19.39 10.35 15.02
N LEU A 6 -18.92 9.10 15.15
CA LEU A 6 -17.55 8.79 15.58
C LEU A 6 -16.51 9.27 14.54
N ILE A 7 -16.77 9.05 13.25
CA ILE A 7 -15.92 9.51 12.15
C ILE A 7 -15.93 11.05 12.07
N ALA A 8 -17.11 11.66 12.18
CA ALA A 8 -17.26 13.12 12.14
C ALA A 8 -16.59 13.84 13.33
N ALA A 9 -16.58 13.22 14.52
CA ALA A 9 -15.89 13.75 15.70
C ALA A 9 -14.37 13.48 15.68
N GLY A 10 -13.93 12.36 15.08
CA GLY A 10 -12.52 12.01 14.95
C GLY A 10 -11.76 12.86 13.93
N LEU A 11 -12.42 13.26 12.84
CA LEU A 11 -11.85 14.09 11.77
C LEU A 11 -11.25 15.43 12.25
N PRO A 12 -11.95 16.28 13.02
CA PRO A 12 -11.38 17.54 13.51
C PRO A 12 -10.26 17.32 14.54
N LEU A 13 -10.33 16.25 15.34
CA LEU A 13 -9.25 15.90 16.28
C LEU A 13 -7.98 15.46 15.52
N ALA A 14 -8.15 14.62 14.50
CA ALA A 14 -7.09 14.22 13.60
C ALA A 14 -6.49 15.42 12.86
N TRP A 15 -7.33 16.37 12.42
CA TRP A 15 -6.89 17.60 11.75
C TRP A 15 -6.00 18.47 12.63
N VAL A 16 -6.40 18.73 13.88
CA VAL A 16 -5.61 19.50 14.85
C VAL A 16 -4.28 18.81 15.16
N VAL A 17 -4.31 17.49 15.32
CA VAL A 17 -3.11 16.70 15.56
C VAL A 17 -2.18 16.75 14.33
N LEU A 18 -2.69 16.56 13.12
CA LEU A 18 -1.89 16.59 11.88
C LEU A 18 -1.24 17.97 11.62
N MET A 19 -1.97 19.05 11.88
CA MET A 19 -1.51 20.42 11.67
C MET A 19 -0.54 20.92 12.76
N GLY A 20 -0.39 20.24 13.89
CA GLY A 20 0.38 20.74 15.03
C GLY A 20 1.90 20.59 14.92
N ALA A 21 2.43 19.84 13.95
CA ALA A 21 3.88 19.66 13.80
C ALA A 21 4.32 19.94 12.36
N GLU A 22 5.32 20.81 12.18
CA GLU A 22 5.85 21.16 10.85
C GLU A 22 6.33 19.94 10.06
N TYR A 23 6.90 18.94 10.75
CA TYR A 23 7.29 17.67 10.16
C TYR A 23 6.12 16.91 9.51
N ARG A 24 4.93 16.94 10.11
CA ARG A 24 3.74 16.26 9.55
C ARG A 24 3.18 17.01 8.35
N ARG A 25 3.20 18.34 8.39
CA ARG A 25 2.85 19.17 7.23
C ARG A 25 3.80 18.88 6.06
N ALA A 26 5.11 18.83 6.32
CA ALA A 26 6.11 18.48 5.32
C ALA A 26 5.89 17.10 4.68
N ARG A 27 5.41 16.11 5.44
CA ARG A 27 5.01 14.80 4.87
C ARG A 27 3.79 14.88 3.99
N ILE A 28 2.75 15.63 4.39
CA ILE A 28 1.51 15.77 3.61
C ILE A 28 1.81 16.52 2.31
N THR A 29 2.59 17.61 2.38
CA THR A 29 2.99 18.37 1.19
C THR A 29 3.90 17.54 0.29
N ALA A 30 4.83 16.75 0.83
CA ALA A 30 5.63 15.83 0.04
C ALA A 30 4.83 14.65 -0.57
N PHE A 31 3.67 14.31 -0.01
CA PHE A 31 2.77 13.32 -0.61
C PHE A 31 1.97 13.89 -1.79
N ILE A 32 1.59 15.18 -1.70
CA ILE A 32 0.82 15.89 -2.74
C ILE A 32 1.73 16.36 -3.87
N ASP A 33 2.89 16.91 -3.54
CA ASP A 33 3.92 17.33 -4.48
C ASP A 33 5.29 16.74 -4.12
N PRO A 34 5.52 15.47 -4.50
CA PRO A 34 6.77 14.78 -4.20
C PRO A 34 7.97 15.39 -4.95
N TRP A 35 7.74 16.09 -6.05
CA TRP A 35 8.80 16.64 -6.91
C TRP A 35 9.52 17.83 -6.26
N GLU A 36 8.78 18.65 -5.50
CA GLU A 36 9.33 19.80 -4.78
C GLU A 36 10.18 19.37 -3.56
N HIS A 37 9.94 18.17 -3.00
CA HIS A 37 10.63 17.62 -1.81
C HIS A 37 11.42 16.33 -2.12
N SER A 38 11.98 16.24 -3.33
CA SER A 38 12.63 15.05 -3.88
C SER A 38 13.84 14.53 -3.09
N ALA A 39 14.47 15.36 -2.25
CA ALA A 39 15.66 14.99 -1.47
C ALA A 39 15.38 14.41 -0.06
N THR A 40 14.13 14.47 0.42
CA THR A 40 13.78 14.00 1.77
C THR A 40 12.57 13.06 1.74
N SER A 41 11.37 13.58 1.98
CA SER A 41 10.18 12.76 2.23
C SER A 41 9.58 12.15 0.96
N GLY A 42 9.78 12.81 -0.19
CA GLY A 42 9.29 12.34 -1.50
C GLY A 42 10.24 11.37 -2.22
N TYR A 43 11.49 11.22 -1.75
CA TYR A 43 12.52 10.43 -2.43
C TYR A 43 12.10 8.95 -2.61
N GLN A 44 11.56 8.33 -1.56
CA GLN A 44 11.12 6.94 -1.61
C GLN A 44 9.95 6.75 -2.60
N LEU A 45 9.02 7.70 -2.64
CA LEU A 45 7.88 7.65 -3.56
C LEU A 45 8.31 7.89 -5.02
N ILE A 46 9.26 8.79 -5.27
CA ILE A 46 9.79 8.99 -6.63
C ILE A 46 10.55 7.74 -7.10
N GLN A 47 11.37 7.16 -6.23
CA GLN A 47 12.14 5.95 -6.55
C GLN A 47 11.24 4.75 -6.82
N SER A 48 10.13 4.59 -6.09
CA SER A 48 9.16 3.55 -6.38
C SER A 48 8.52 3.68 -7.77
N TRP A 49 8.24 4.91 -8.21
CA TRP A 49 7.73 5.18 -9.56
C TRP A 49 8.78 4.91 -10.63
N VAL A 50 10.05 5.27 -10.38
CA VAL A 50 11.16 5.01 -11.30
C VAL A 50 11.39 3.50 -11.46
N ALA A 51 11.31 2.73 -10.38
CA ALA A 51 11.41 1.26 -10.40
C ALA A 51 10.32 0.62 -11.29
N PHE A 52 9.09 1.10 -11.15
CA PHE A 52 7.98 0.66 -12.00
C PHE A 52 8.22 0.96 -13.47
N ARG A 53 8.83 2.11 -13.77
CA ARG A 53 9.17 2.51 -15.13
C ARG A 53 10.33 1.69 -15.71
N SER A 54 11.34 1.34 -14.91
CA SER A 54 12.52 0.61 -15.38
C SER A 54 12.23 -0.87 -15.72
N GLY A 55 11.27 -1.50 -15.02
CA GLY A 55 10.96 -2.91 -15.21
C GLY A 55 10.27 -3.30 -16.53
N GLY A 56 9.60 -2.38 -17.21
CA GLY A 56 8.89 -2.68 -18.47
C GLY A 56 7.90 -3.86 -18.35
N PHE A 57 7.75 -4.65 -19.43
CA PHE A 57 6.81 -5.79 -19.45
C PHE A 57 7.38 -7.07 -18.83
N PHE A 58 8.68 -7.33 -19.00
CA PHE A 58 9.34 -8.60 -18.63
C PHE A 58 10.34 -8.49 -17.49
N GLY A 59 10.60 -7.28 -16.99
CA GLY A 59 11.58 -7.03 -15.93
C GLY A 59 13.01 -6.88 -16.44
N THR A 60 13.90 -6.42 -15.56
CA THR A 60 15.34 -6.31 -15.80
C THR A 60 16.10 -7.59 -15.47
N GLY A 61 15.48 -8.53 -14.73
CA GLY A 61 16.07 -9.79 -14.29
C GLY A 61 16.17 -9.91 -12.77
N LEU A 62 15.99 -11.13 -12.27
CA LEU A 62 16.04 -11.47 -10.85
C LEU A 62 17.40 -11.08 -10.23
N GLY A 63 17.39 -10.18 -9.25
CA GLY A 63 18.58 -9.75 -8.53
C GLY A 63 19.34 -8.56 -9.15
N GLU A 64 18.92 -8.06 -10.32
CA GLU A 64 19.50 -6.88 -10.99
C GLU A 64 18.76 -5.57 -10.62
N SER A 65 17.93 -5.58 -9.56
CA SER A 65 17.25 -4.36 -9.11
C SER A 65 18.24 -3.34 -8.56
N SER A 66 18.36 -2.22 -9.27
CA SER A 66 19.17 -1.08 -8.82
C SER A 66 18.59 -0.42 -7.56
N GLN A 67 17.28 -0.58 -7.32
CA GLN A 67 16.59 -0.07 -6.13
C GLN A 67 17.00 -0.79 -4.83
N LYS A 68 17.50 -2.02 -4.93
CA LYS A 68 17.99 -2.85 -3.81
C LYS A 68 19.33 -2.35 -3.25
N LEU A 69 20.08 -1.59 -4.04
CA LEU A 69 21.44 -1.09 -3.74
C LEU A 69 21.39 0.31 -3.08
N PHE A 70 20.67 0.43 -1.97
CA PHE A 70 20.61 1.65 -1.11
C PHE A 70 19.81 2.86 -1.64
N PHE A 71 19.07 2.74 -2.76
CA PHE A 71 18.20 3.83 -3.25
C PHE A 71 16.83 3.90 -2.53
N LEU A 72 16.39 2.83 -1.86
CA LEU A 72 15.17 2.79 -1.05
C LEU A 72 15.48 2.22 0.35
N PRO A 73 15.60 3.06 1.40
CA PRO A 73 15.86 2.60 2.77
C PRO A 73 14.78 1.63 3.30
N ALA A 74 13.57 1.69 2.74
CA ALA A 74 12.42 0.86 3.08
C ALA A 74 11.94 -0.01 1.90
N ALA A 75 12.83 -0.41 1.00
CA ALA A 75 12.50 -1.29 -0.13
C ALA A 75 11.86 -2.62 0.28
N HIS A 76 12.16 -3.09 1.49
CA HIS A 76 11.77 -4.42 1.98
C HIS A 76 10.41 -4.47 2.68
N THR A 77 9.77 -3.34 2.96
CA THR A 77 8.44 -3.30 3.59
C THR A 77 7.40 -2.83 2.58
N ASP A 78 7.21 -1.52 2.47
CA ASP A 78 6.03 -0.91 1.86
C ASP A 78 6.24 -0.69 0.34
N PHE A 79 7.47 -0.90 -0.15
CA PHE A 79 7.87 -0.71 -1.55
C PHE A 79 8.36 -2.00 -2.23
N ILE A 80 8.07 -3.16 -1.64
CA ILE A 80 8.51 -4.45 -2.19
C ILE A 80 7.91 -4.72 -3.58
N LEU A 81 6.70 -4.21 -3.83
CA LEU A 81 6.04 -4.33 -5.13
C LEU A 81 6.76 -3.50 -6.21
N SER A 82 7.39 -2.38 -5.85
CA SER A 82 8.18 -1.57 -6.78
C SER A 82 9.47 -2.27 -7.21
N VAL A 83 10.12 -2.98 -6.27
CA VAL A 83 11.28 -3.84 -6.59
C VAL A 83 10.85 -5.02 -7.45
N LEU A 84 9.72 -5.65 -7.13
CA LEU A 84 9.16 -6.74 -7.93
C LEU A 84 8.82 -6.26 -9.35
N ALA A 85 8.26 -5.05 -9.48
CA ALA A 85 7.96 -4.44 -10.76
C ALA A 85 9.22 -4.22 -11.60
N GLU A 86 10.33 -3.84 -10.98
CA GLU A 86 11.62 -3.72 -11.68
C GLU A 86 12.17 -5.09 -12.11
N GLU A 87 12.21 -6.08 -11.20
CA GLU A 87 12.83 -7.38 -11.46
C GLU A 87 12.01 -8.26 -12.43
N PHE A 88 10.68 -8.29 -12.29
CA PHE A 88 9.76 -9.15 -13.04
C PHE A 88 8.84 -8.41 -14.02
N GLY A 89 8.89 -7.08 -14.04
CA GLY A 89 8.04 -6.26 -14.91
C GLY A 89 6.55 -6.31 -14.54
N LEU A 90 5.74 -5.80 -15.46
CA LEU A 90 4.28 -5.78 -15.35
C LEU A 90 3.67 -7.16 -15.08
N LEU A 91 4.22 -8.21 -15.69
CA LEU A 91 3.70 -9.58 -15.54
C LEU A 91 3.83 -10.09 -14.10
N GLY A 92 4.97 -9.84 -13.44
CA GLY A 92 5.17 -10.22 -12.05
C GLY A 92 4.23 -9.48 -11.11
N VAL A 93 4.02 -8.18 -11.34
CA VAL A 93 3.07 -7.36 -10.57
C VAL A 93 1.65 -7.90 -10.70
N ILE A 94 1.17 -8.11 -11.93
CA ILE A 94 -0.18 -8.63 -12.19
C ILE A 94 -0.36 -10.00 -11.51
N PHE A 95 0.65 -10.87 -11.59
CA PHE A 95 0.62 -12.18 -10.97
C PHE A 95 0.44 -12.09 -9.44
N VAL A 96 1.20 -11.23 -8.76
CA VAL A 96 1.09 -11.04 -7.31
C VAL A 96 -0.24 -10.41 -6.91
N VAL A 97 -0.71 -9.40 -7.65
CA VAL A 97 -2.02 -8.79 -7.42
C VAL A 97 -3.14 -9.83 -7.55
N LEU A 98 -3.07 -10.70 -8.57
CA LEU A 98 -4.04 -11.79 -8.75
C LEU A 98 -4.01 -12.80 -7.61
N LEU A 99 -2.83 -13.16 -7.10
CA LEU A 99 -2.72 -14.07 -5.95
C LEU A 99 -3.41 -13.50 -4.71
N PHE A 100 -3.18 -12.22 -4.39
CA PHE A 100 -3.87 -11.57 -3.27
C PHE A 100 -5.37 -11.44 -3.51
N ALA A 101 -5.80 -11.13 -4.74
CA ALA A 101 -7.21 -11.09 -5.10
C ALA A 101 -7.88 -12.46 -4.90
N VAL A 102 -7.21 -13.56 -5.26
CA VAL A 102 -7.70 -14.93 -5.03
C VAL A 102 -7.84 -15.23 -3.54
N ILE A 103 -6.86 -14.84 -2.71
CA ILE A 103 -6.90 -15.04 -1.25
C ILE A 103 -8.11 -14.31 -0.65
N VAL A 104 -8.29 -13.03 -1.00
CA VAL A 104 -9.41 -12.21 -0.50
C VAL A 104 -10.74 -12.79 -0.99
N TYR A 105 -10.84 -13.11 -2.28
CA TYR A 105 -12.06 -13.70 -2.86
C TYR A 105 -12.44 -15.01 -2.17
N ARG A 106 -11.49 -15.93 -2.01
CA ARG A 106 -11.72 -17.20 -1.30
C ARG A 106 -12.09 -16.97 0.15
N GLY A 107 -11.44 -16.03 0.84
CA GLY A 107 -11.78 -15.64 2.20
C GLY A 107 -13.22 -15.17 2.32
N VAL A 108 -13.67 -14.28 1.43
CA VAL A 108 -15.06 -13.80 1.38
C VAL A 108 -16.03 -14.95 1.12
N MET A 109 -15.74 -15.84 0.16
CA MET A 109 -16.60 -16.99 -0.14
C MET A 109 -16.78 -17.92 1.07
N VAL A 110 -15.69 -18.20 1.82
CA VAL A 110 -15.76 -19.00 3.06
C VAL A 110 -16.61 -18.30 4.12
N CYS A 111 -16.46 -16.99 4.28
CA CYS A 111 -17.25 -16.23 5.24
C CYS A 111 -18.74 -16.22 4.89
N LEU A 112 -19.09 -16.12 3.60
CA LEU A 112 -20.47 -16.16 3.13
C LEU A 112 -21.13 -17.54 3.31
N ALA A 113 -20.33 -18.61 3.29
CA ALA A 113 -20.79 -19.97 3.54
C ALA A 113 -20.92 -20.33 5.04
N ALA A 114 -20.51 -19.43 5.95
CA ALA A 114 -20.61 -19.68 7.38
C ALA A 114 -22.09 -19.77 7.83
N PRO A 115 -22.45 -20.79 8.64
CA PRO A 115 -23.82 -21.01 9.09
C PRO A 115 -24.28 -19.97 10.14
N ASP A 116 -23.34 -19.38 10.87
CA ASP A 116 -23.60 -18.43 11.94
C ASP A 116 -23.34 -16.98 11.50
N LEU A 117 -24.26 -16.08 11.89
CA LEU A 117 -24.17 -14.66 11.54
C LEU A 117 -22.93 -13.99 12.14
N PHE A 118 -22.53 -14.42 13.35
CA PHE A 118 -21.36 -13.87 14.03
C PHE A 118 -20.06 -14.19 13.28
N GLY A 119 -19.83 -15.46 12.95
CA GLY A 119 -18.66 -15.93 12.20
C GLY A 119 -18.60 -15.35 10.79
N ARG A 120 -19.76 -15.16 10.14
CA ARG A 120 -19.83 -14.45 8.86
C ARG A 120 -19.37 -13.00 8.96
N LEU A 121 -19.82 -12.25 9.96
CA LEU A 121 -19.46 -10.85 10.17
C LEU A 121 -17.99 -10.71 10.60
N LEU A 122 -17.54 -11.54 11.55
CA LEU A 122 -16.17 -11.55 12.04
C LEU A 122 -15.19 -11.94 10.93
N GLY A 123 -15.50 -13.01 10.19
CA GLY A 123 -14.71 -13.48 9.07
C GLY A 123 -14.63 -12.44 7.96
N MET A 124 -15.74 -11.79 7.61
CA MET A 124 -15.71 -10.68 6.64
C MET A 124 -14.83 -9.52 7.12
N GLY A 125 -14.91 -9.14 8.40
CA GLY A 125 -14.04 -8.12 8.97
C GLY A 125 -12.55 -8.45 8.82
N LEU A 126 -12.17 -9.71 9.11
CA LEU A 126 -10.80 -10.18 8.95
C LEU A 126 -10.36 -10.22 7.48
N ALA A 127 -11.22 -10.70 6.57
CA ALA A 127 -10.94 -10.75 5.14
C ALA A 127 -10.72 -9.33 4.56
N ILE A 128 -11.52 -8.36 5.01
CA ILE A 128 -11.37 -6.95 4.62
C ILE A 128 -10.06 -6.37 5.17
N LEU A 129 -9.70 -6.64 6.42
CA LEU A 129 -8.43 -6.17 7.00
C LEU A 129 -7.22 -6.66 6.20
N VAL A 130 -7.20 -7.95 5.84
CA VAL A 130 -6.13 -8.52 5.01
C VAL A 130 -6.11 -7.88 3.62
N GLY A 131 -7.28 -7.74 2.97
CA GLY A 131 -7.37 -7.12 1.65
C GLY A 131 -6.95 -5.65 1.64
N MET A 132 -7.31 -4.90 2.68
CA MET A 132 -6.93 -3.50 2.85
C MET A 132 -5.43 -3.36 3.08
N GLN A 133 -4.83 -4.21 3.93
CA GLN A 133 -3.39 -4.20 4.16
C GLN A 133 -2.61 -4.57 2.89
N ALA A 134 -3.10 -5.53 2.11
CA ALA A 134 -2.53 -5.85 0.82
C ALA A 134 -2.60 -4.65 -0.13
N GLY A 135 -3.77 -4.01 -0.27
CA GLY A 135 -3.94 -2.86 -1.16
C GLY A 135 -3.18 -1.60 -0.76
N ILE A 136 -2.85 -1.41 0.54
CA ILE A 136 -2.05 -0.27 1.01
C ILE A 136 -0.56 -0.47 0.77
N ASN A 137 -0.07 -1.71 0.87
CA ASN A 137 1.36 -2.03 0.68
C ASN A 137 1.72 -2.35 -0.78
N MET A 138 0.77 -2.21 -1.69
CA MET A 138 0.91 -2.44 -3.13
C MET A 138 0.74 -1.13 -3.89
#